data_AF-A0A3R7VV81-F1
#
_entry.id   AF-A0A3R7VV81-F1
#
_cell.length_a   1.000
_cell.length_b   1.000
_cell.length_c   1.000
_cell.angle_alpha   90.00
_cell.angle_beta   90.00
_cell.angle_gamma   90.00
#
_symmetry.space_group_name_H-M   'P 1'
#
loop_
_entity.id
_entity.type
_entity.pdbx_description
1 polymer ?
#
loop_
_entity_poly.entity_id
_entity_poly.type
_entity_poly.pdbx_seq_one_letter_code
_entity_poly.pdbx_strand_id
1 'polypeptide(L)'
;MGLPTLPMIREILTQVFKTPATNPFPSRFLPKSVTGFLKKVAAGEAAIHPPVQTPPNFRGKIVYDRDGCIGCNLCLKVCPAHAIEIIPETKRVRIFVAQCVFCSQCTDICPKGVLSMSDEFLLATEDRFAESQIVE
;
A
#
# COMPACT_ATOMS: atom_id res chain seq x y z
N MET A 1 -0.13 -56.74 -5.78
CA MET A 1 -0.16 -55.29 -6.06
C MET A 1 -0.71 -54.60 -4.83
N GLY A 2 0.16 -54.03 -3.99
CA GLY A 2 -0.29 -53.34 -2.76
C GLY A 2 -1.13 -52.12 -3.13
N LEU A 3 -2.28 -51.94 -2.47
CA LEU A 3 -3.11 -50.76 -2.70
C LEU A 3 -2.27 -49.50 -2.43
N PRO A 4 -2.36 -48.47 -3.29
CA PRO A 4 -1.70 -47.20 -3.02
C PRO A 4 -2.32 -46.63 -1.74
N THR A 5 -1.53 -46.58 -0.67
CA THR A 5 -1.95 -45.92 0.55
C THR A 5 -2.18 -44.45 0.22
N LEU A 6 -3.38 -43.95 0.49
CA LEU A 6 -3.71 -42.53 0.35
C LEU A 6 -3.58 -41.87 1.72
N PRO A 7 -2.36 -41.51 2.17
CA PRO A 7 -2.12 -41.02 3.54
C PRO A 7 -2.91 -39.75 3.87
N MET A 8 -3.31 -38.97 2.86
CA MET A 8 -4.03 -37.71 3.02
C MET A 8 -5.56 -37.83 2.91
N ILE A 9 -6.13 -39.02 2.65
CA ILE A 9 -7.58 -39.15 2.41
C ILE A 9 -8.41 -38.68 3.61
N ARG A 10 -7.95 -38.96 4.83
CA ARG A 10 -8.59 -38.51 6.07
C ARG A 10 -8.57 -36.99 6.21
N GLU A 11 -7.45 -36.35 5.89
CA GLU A 11 -7.31 -34.90 6.01
C GLU A 11 -8.17 -34.19 4.95
N ILE A 12 -8.17 -34.67 3.71
CA ILE A 12 -8.99 -34.11 2.63
C ILE A 12 -10.48 -34.20 2.99
N LEU A 13 -10.96 -35.36 3.44
CA LEU A 13 -12.34 -35.52 3.90
C LEU A 13 -12.67 -34.56 5.05
N THR A 14 -11.72 -34.33 5.97
CA THR A 14 -11.88 -33.38 7.07
C THR A 14 -11.94 -31.93 6.58
N GLN A 15 -11.17 -31.58 5.55
CA GLN A 15 -11.11 -30.23 5.00
C GLN A 15 -12.34 -29.87 4.14
N VAL A 16 -12.96 -30.83 3.46
CA VAL A 16 -14.19 -30.61 2.66
C VAL A 16 -15.33 -30.02 3.50
N PHE A 17 -15.41 -30.39 4.78
CA PHE A 17 -16.45 -29.91 5.69
C PHE A 17 -16.07 -28.65 6.48
N LYS A 18 -14.85 -28.13 6.31
CA LYS A 18 -14.41 -26.89 6.96
C LYS A 18 -14.78 -25.68 6.10
N THR A 19 -15.08 -24.55 6.75
CA THR A 19 -15.25 -23.27 6.04
C THR A 19 -13.92 -22.85 5.40
N PRO A 20 -13.93 -22.26 4.19
CA PRO A 20 -12.73 -21.74 3.57
C PRO A 20 -12.05 -20.70 4.46
N ALA A 21 -10.79 -20.93 4.82
CA ALA A 21 -9.97 -19.98 5.56
C ALA A 21 -9.44 -18.89 4.61
N THR A 22 -10.33 -18.00 4.15
CA THR A 22 -10.01 -16.93 3.20
C THR A 22 -10.51 -15.58 3.68
N ASN A 23 -9.86 -14.50 3.21
CA ASN A 23 -10.31 -13.13 3.38
C ASN A 23 -10.81 -12.59 2.01
N PRO A 24 -12.13 -12.59 1.73
CA PRO A 24 -12.65 -12.22 0.42
C PRO A 24 -12.51 -10.71 0.18
N PHE A 25 -11.64 -10.30 -0.75
CA PHE A 25 -11.46 -8.92 -1.16
C PHE A 25 -11.73 -8.78 -2.67
N PRO A 26 -12.44 -7.74 -3.15
CA PRO A 26 -13.04 -6.62 -2.43
C PRO A 26 -14.49 -6.87 -1.97
N SER A 27 -15.04 -8.07 -2.24
CA SER A 27 -16.43 -8.43 -1.92
C SER A 27 -16.56 -9.93 -1.71
N ARG A 28 -17.68 -10.37 -1.11
CA ARG A 28 -17.96 -11.79 -0.85
C ARG A 28 -18.06 -12.64 -2.12
N PHE A 29 -18.56 -12.07 -3.21
CA PHE A 29 -18.75 -12.75 -4.49
C PHE A 29 -18.14 -11.90 -5.61
N LEU A 30 -17.46 -12.54 -6.56
CA LEU A 30 -16.81 -11.85 -7.67
C LEU A 30 -17.85 -11.04 -8.49
N PRO A 31 -17.74 -9.69 -8.55
CA PRO A 31 -18.65 -8.87 -9.33
C PRO A 31 -18.36 -9.04 -10.83
N LYS A 32 -19.37 -8.82 -11.67
CA LYS A 32 -19.23 -8.87 -13.15
C LYS A 32 -18.16 -7.90 -13.68
N SER A 33 -17.96 -6.77 -13.00
CA SER A 33 -16.91 -5.81 -13.28
C SER A 33 -16.44 -5.17 -11.98
N VAL A 34 -15.12 -5.15 -11.76
CA VAL A 34 -14.50 -4.53 -10.58
C VAL A 34 -14.68 -3.01 -10.60
N THR A 35 -14.48 -2.36 -11.75
CA THR A 35 -14.66 -0.90 -11.88
C THR A 35 -16.11 -0.49 -11.66
N GLY A 36 -17.07 -1.29 -12.15
CA GLY A 36 -18.48 -1.09 -11.87
C GLY A 36 -18.82 -1.23 -10.38
N PHE A 37 -18.20 -2.20 -9.70
CA PHE A 37 -18.36 -2.36 -8.25
C PHE A 37 -17.78 -1.19 -7.47
N LEU A 38 -16.57 -0.72 -7.80
CA LEU A 38 -15.95 0.43 -7.15
C LEU A 38 -16.78 1.72 -7.34
N LYS A 39 -17.40 1.92 -8.50
CA LYS A 39 -18.35 3.03 -8.71
C LYS A 39 -19.57 2.96 -7.80
N LYS A 40 -20.13 1.76 -7.59
CA LYS A 40 -21.25 1.56 -6.65
C LYS A 40 -20.83 1.81 -5.19
N VAL A 41 -19.62 1.42 -4.83
CA VAL A 41 -19.05 1.74 -3.52
C VAL A 41 -18.91 3.25 -3.35
N ALA A 42 -18.38 3.95 -4.35
CA ALA A 42 -18.30 5.41 -4.32
C ALA A 42 -19.69 6.09 -4.23
N ALA A 43 -20.73 5.48 -4.80
CA ALA A 43 -22.11 5.92 -4.69
C ALA A 43 -22.80 5.52 -3.36
N GLY A 44 -22.14 4.74 -2.49
CA GLY A 44 -22.70 4.27 -1.22
C GLY A 44 -23.67 3.09 -1.34
N GLU A 45 -23.84 2.50 -2.53
CA GLU A 45 -24.75 1.37 -2.78
C GLU A 45 -24.16 0.02 -2.35
N ALA A 46 -22.84 -0.06 -2.18
CA ALA A 46 -22.12 -1.28 -1.81
C ALA A 46 -20.98 -0.98 -0.83
N ALA A 47 -20.62 -1.97 -0.02
CA ALA A 47 -19.49 -1.88 0.91
C ALA A 47 -18.35 -2.79 0.46
N ILE A 48 -17.11 -2.30 0.57
CA ILE A 48 -15.91 -3.10 0.37
C ILE A 48 -15.69 -3.96 1.62
N HIS A 49 -15.42 -5.25 1.41
CA HIS A 49 -14.89 -6.09 2.47
C HIS A 49 -13.46 -5.65 2.77
N PRO A 50 -13.11 -5.29 4.02
CA PRO A 50 -11.81 -4.72 4.31
C PRO A 50 -10.68 -5.74 4.03
N PRO A 51 -9.51 -5.26 3.58
CA PRO A 51 -8.32 -6.09 3.52
C PRO A 51 -7.87 -6.49 4.93
N VAL A 52 -6.86 -7.36 5.00
CA VAL A 52 -6.22 -7.69 6.28
C VAL A 52 -5.66 -6.40 6.88
N GLN A 53 -5.93 -6.19 8.17
CA GLN A 53 -5.48 -4.99 8.88
C GLN A 53 -3.96 -4.93 8.91
N THR A 54 -3.42 -3.73 8.74
CA THR A 54 -1.98 -3.49 8.82
C THR A 54 -1.50 -3.58 10.27
N PRO A 55 -0.26 -4.06 10.50
CA PRO A 55 0.35 -3.99 11.82
C PRO A 55 0.69 -2.54 12.21
N PRO A 56 0.94 -2.26 13.49
CA PRO A 56 1.48 -0.96 13.90
C PRO A 56 2.84 -0.69 13.23
N ASN A 57 3.12 0.57 12.92
CA ASN A 57 4.33 1.04 12.21
C ASN A 57 4.48 0.43 10.79
N PHE A 58 3.36 0.26 10.08
CA PHE A 58 3.39 -0.15 8.70
C PHE A 58 4.08 0.92 7.82
N ARG A 59 4.74 0.47 6.76
CA ARG A 59 5.47 1.34 5.82
C ARG A 59 4.66 1.53 4.54
N GLY A 60 3.66 2.40 4.60
CA GLY A 60 2.83 2.78 3.46
C GLY A 60 3.28 4.07 2.78
N LYS A 61 2.33 4.79 2.19
CA LYS A 61 2.57 6.07 1.51
C LYS A 61 3.28 7.05 2.43
N ILE A 62 4.29 7.74 1.90
CA ILE A 62 4.99 8.78 2.64
C ILE A 62 4.09 10.01 2.82
N VAL A 63 4.12 10.59 4.02
CA VAL A 63 3.43 11.83 4.38
C VAL A 63 4.50 12.89 4.63
N TYR A 64 4.24 14.09 4.12
CA TYR A 64 5.16 15.21 4.18
C TYR A 64 4.50 16.44 4.78
N ASP A 65 5.05 16.93 5.90
CA ASP A 65 4.72 18.23 6.45
C ASP A 65 5.63 19.31 5.83
N ARG A 66 5.04 20.12 4.95
CA ARG A 66 5.75 21.17 4.22
C ARG A 66 6.22 22.31 5.10
N ASP A 67 5.47 22.62 6.17
CA ASP A 67 5.68 23.83 6.94
C ASP A 67 6.90 23.69 7.85
N GLY A 68 7.13 22.50 8.40
CA GLY A 68 8.33 22.19 9.19
C GLY A 68 9.61 22.01 8.38
N CYS A 69 9.54 21.96 7.05
CA CYS A 69 10.69 21.62 6.22
C CYS A 69 11.70 22.77 6.12
N ILE A 70 12.98 22.47 6.35
CA ILE A 70 14.09 23.45 6.29
C ILE A 70 14.94 23.36 5.01
N GLY A 71 14.62 22.45 4.08
CA GLY A 71 15.36 22.32 2.80
C GLY A 71 16.82 21.86 2.95
N CYS A 72 17.13 20.99 3.91
CA CYS A 72 18.50 20.54 4.19
C CYS A 72 19.05 19.48 3.21
N ASN A 73 18.20 18.93 2.34
CA ASN A 73 18.55 17.95 1.28
C ASN A 73 19.14 16.63 1.78
N LEU A 74 19.00 16.29 3.08
CA LEU A 74 19.48 15.02 3.61
C LEU A 74 18.66 13.83 3.09
N CYS A 75 17.34 13.98 2.99
CA CYS A 75 16.46 12.94 2.43
C CYS A 75 16.81 12.60 0.97
N LEU A 76 17.19 13.61 0.17
CA LEU A 76 17.65 13.44 -1.21
C LEU A 76 18.89 12.55 -1.29
N LYS A 77 19.88 12.83 -0.43
CA LYS A 77 21.18 12.13 -0.42
C LYS A 77 21.06 10.67 0.03
N VAL A 78 20.14 10.38 0.95
CA VAL A 78 19.95 9.02 1.50
C VAL A 78 19.03 8.14 0.65
N CYS A 79 18.26 8.72 -0.27
CA CYS A 79 17.26 7.98 -1.03
C CYS A 79 17.92 6.99 -2.01
N PRO A 80 17.79 5.66 -1.82
CA PRO A 80 18.43 4.68 -2.71
C PRO A 80 17.77 4.61 -4.09
N ALA A 81 16.51 5.04 -4.20
CA ALA A 81 15.73 5.01 -5.42
C ALA A 81 15.73 6.35 -6.18
N HIS A 82 16.40 7.38 -5.65
CA HIS A 82 16.38 8.74 -6.20
C HIS A 82 14.96 9.28 -6.50
N ALA A 83 13.98 8.93 -5.65
CA ALA A 83 12.57 9.27 -5.82
C ALA A 83 12.18 10.67 -5.29
N ILE A 84 13.16 11.44 -4.81
CA ILE A 84 12.96 12.75 -4.18
C ILE A 84 13.62 13.79 -5.07
N GLU A 85 12.94 14.90 -5.29
CA GLU A 85 13.45 16.09 -5.99
C GLU A 85 13.30 17.32 -5.09
N ILE A 86 14.12 18.34 -5.33
CA ILE A 86 14.00 19.64 -4.66
C ILE A 86 13.26 20.61 -5.59
N ILE A 87 12.33 21.37 -5.03
CA ILE A 87 11.67 22.49 -5.71
C ILE A 87 12.50 23.75 -5.39
N PRO A 88 13.29 24.29 -6.34
CA PRO A 88 14.26 25.36 -6.08
C PRO A 88 13.63 26.62 -5.50
N GLU A 89 12.41 26.95 -5.91
CA GLU A 89 11.70 28.18 -5.57
C GLU A 89 11.29 28.21 -4.09
N THR A 90 10.88 27.06 -3.57
CA THR A 90 10.33 26.93 -2.21
C THR A 90 11.31 26.27 -1.23
N LYS A 91 12.41 25.71 -1.73
CA LYS A 91 13.33 24.84 -0.97
C LYS A 91 12.60 23.70 -0.26
N ARG A 92 11.51 23.21 -0.87
CA ARG A 92 10.73 22.05 -0.44
C ARG A 92 11.10 20.84 -1.28
N VAL A 93 10.66 19.66 -0.83
CA VAL A 93 10.89 18.42 -1.56
C VAL A 93 9.62 17.94 -2.23
N ARG A 94 9.77 17.35 -3.40
CA ARG A 94 8.75 16.61 -4.12
C ARG A 94 9.14 15.14 -4.07
N ILE A 95 8.21 14.25 -3.73
CA ILE A 95 8.47 12.83 -3.63
C ILE A 95 7.56 12.08 -4.61
N PHE A 96 8.16 11.33 -5.53
CA PHE A 96 7.45 10.48 -6.48
C PHE A 96 7.22 9.10 -5.86
N VAL A 97 6.00 8.87 -5.38
CA VAL A 97 5.62 7.62 -4.71
C VAL A 97 5.76 6.42 -5.64
N ALA A 98 5.53 6.59 -6.94
CA ALA A 98 5.71 5.54 -7.94
C ALA A 98 7.16 5.03 -8.09
N GLN A 99 8.17 5.80 -7.65
CA GLN A 99 9.58 5.40 -7.62
C GLN A 99 10.05 4.99 -6.21
N CYS A 100 9.23 5.25 -5.18
CA CYS A 100 9.58 4.98 -3.80
C CYS A 100 9.60 3.47 -3.51
N VAL A 101 10.61 3.00 -2.78
CA VAL A 101 10.74 1.60 -2.33
C VAL A 101 10.33 1.40 -0.86
N PHE A 102 9.70 2.41 -0.25
CA PHE A 102 9.17 2.37 1.13
C PHE A 102 10.19 1.94 2.21
N CYS A 103 11.47 2.30 2.02
CA CYS A 103 12.55 1.91 2.93
C CYS A 103 12.66 2.75 4.22
N SER A 104 11.92 3.86 4.33
CA SER A 104 11.91 4.77 5.50
C SER A 104 13.20 5.54 5.80
N GLN A 105 14.29 5.37 5.04
CA GLN A 105 15.57 6.06 5.35
C GLN A 105 15.46 7.59 5.35
N CYS A 106 14.59 8.16 4.50
CA CYS A 106 14.33 9.60 4.47
C CYS A 106 13.60 10.11 5.74
N THR A 107 12.80 9.26 6.39
CA THR A 107 12.13 9.60 7.66
C THR A 107 13.14 9.61 8.80
N ASP A 108 14.04 8.61 8.84
CA ASP A 108 15.01 8.44 9.92
C ASP A 108 16.09 9.53 9.92
N ILE A 109 16.53 9.98 8.74
CA ILE A 109 17.58 11.01 8.62
C ILE A 109 17.04 12.43 8.83
N CYS A 110 15.72 12.63 8.82
CA CYS A 110 15.14 13.96 8.80
C CYS A 110 15.27 14.63 10.18
N PRO A 111 16.08 15.69 10.34
CA PRO A 111 16.34 16.29 11.66
C PRO A 111 15.11 17.02 12.24
N LYS A 112 14.13 17.34 11.39
CA LYS A 112 12.87 17.98 11.78
C LYS A 112 11.70 17.01 11.90
N GLY A 113 11.88 15.73 11.52
CA GLY A 113 10.81 14.73 11.59
C GLY A 113 9.59 15.02 10.71
N VAL A 114 9.76 15.80 9.63
CA VAL A 114 8.63 16.22 8.76
C VAL A 114 8.19 15.17 7.75
N LEU A 115 8.89 14.04 7.68
CA LEU A 115 8.55 12.91 6.83
C LEU A 115 8.12 11.75 7.72
N SER A 116 6.98 11.15 7.43
CA SER A 116 6.44 10.01 8.17
C SER A 116 5.84 8.97 7.22
N MET A 117 5.71 7.74 7.70
CA MET A 117 5.07 6.64 6.96
C MET A 117 3.61 6.53 7.39
N SER A 118 2.69 6.47 6.43
CA SER A 118 1.27 6.18 6.69
C SER A 118 0.96 4.69 6.58
N ASP A 119 -0.28 4.33 6.91
CA ASP A 119 -0.82 2.98 6.72
C ASP A 119 -1.45 2.77 5.33
N GLU A 120 -1.37 3.76 4.43
CA GLU A 120 -1.99 3.70 3.11
C GLU A 120 -1.15 2.85 2.14
N PHE A 121 -1.72 1.76 1.61
CA PHE A 121 -1.06 0.86 0.65
C PHE A 121 -1.83 0.65 -0.67
N LEU A 122 -3.08 1.11 -0.76
CA LEU A 122 -3.92 0.98 -1.95
C LEU A 122 -3.66 2.13 -2.93
N LEU A 123 -2.45 2.20 -3.47
CA LEU A 123 -1.94 3.34 -4.26
C LEU A 123 -2.06 3.15 -5.77
N ALA A 124 -2.89 2.22 -6.24
CA ALA A 124 -3.03 1.95 -7.68
C ALA A 124 -3.65 3.14 -8.41
N THR A 125 -3.05 3.53 -9.54
CA THR A 125 -3.55 4.58 -10.44
C THR A 125 -3.22 4.19 -11.88
N GLU A 126 -3.92 4.79 -12.84
CA GLU A 126 -3.72 4.57 -14.27
C GLU A 126 -2.59 5.45 -14.83
N ASP A 127 -2.38 6.63 -14.22
CA ASP A 127 -1.36 7.59 -14.65
C ASP A 127 -0.17 7.60 -13.70
N ARG A 128 1.04 7.53 -14.27
CA ARG A 128 2.32 7.61 -13.56
C ARG A 128 2.49 8.94 -12.83
N PHE A 129 1.96 10.03 -13.40
CA PHE A 129 2.10 11.39 -12.85
C PHE A 129 0.83 11.89 -12.17
N ALA A 130 -0.08 10.97 -11.79
CA ALA A 130 -1.26 11.33 -11.03
C ALA A 130 -0.88 12.08 -9.75
N GLU A 131 -1.63 13.12 -9.40
CA GLU A 131 -1.41 13.93 -8.18
C GLU A 131 -1.39 13.07 -6.91
N SER A 132 -2.14 11.96 -6.89
CA SER A 132 -2.12 10.99 -5.78
C SER A 132 -0.75 10.34 -5.54
N GLN A 133 0.12 10.30 -6.55
CA GLN A 133 1.45 9.69 -6.52
C GLN A 133 2.58 10.71 -6.30
N ILE A 134 2.24 11.99 -6.15
CA ILE A 134 3.21 13.06 -5.93
C ILE A 134 2.93 13.67 -4.56
N VAL A 135 3.93 13.64 -3.68
CA VAL A 135 3.85 14.23 -2.35
C VAL A 135 4.70 15.49 -2.34
N GLU A 136 4.07 16.64 -2.07
CA GLU A 136 4.68 17.97 -2.14
C GLU A 136 4.41 18.83 -0.92
#